data_AF-A0A942UQL1-F1
#
_entry.id   AF-A0A942UQL1-F1
#
_cell.length_a   1.000
_cell.length_b   1.000
_cell.length_c   1.000
_cell.angle_alpha   90.00
_cell.angle_beta   90.00
_cell.angle_gamma   90.00
#
_symmetry.space_group_name_H-M   'P 1'
#
loop_
_entity.id
_entity.type
_entity.pdbx_description
1 polymer ?
#
loop_
_entity_poly.entity_id
_entity_poly.type
_entity_poly.pdbx_seq_one_letter_code
_entity_poly.pdbx_strand_id
1 'polypeptide(L)'
;MPGMLYLFIVWSIWIICTFIMEKNLPYRWTIAAIALILIILQPTAITIFSMTISGPALLLILICYYSVSKLKMSKQVYVFFTVLALMVGYAGFLLFEMYDPVWMIIDRRIMVSFLLFLISYLISSSSLSTRVIVVVLGTLQGELLFAASLNRLDMPYLIGSKEYLDILATTTISLIIGNYIYKLYTLPKLNREKKISH
;
A
#
# COMPACT_ATOMS: atom_id res chain seq x y z
N MET A 1 -8.14 -2.39 17.79
CA MET A 1 -9.09 -3.26 17.07
C MET A 1 -8.61 -3.41 15.62
N PRO A 2 -8.63 -4.62 15.04
CA PRO A 2 -8.25 -4.84 13.64
C PRO A 2 -9.19 -4.08 12.68
N GLY A 3 -8.61 -3.32 11.76
CA GLY A 3 -9.29 -2.51 10.74
C GLY A 3 -9.65 -1.08 11.18
N MET A 4 -9.34 -0.69 12.42
CA MET A 4 -9.67 0.64 12.93
C MET A 4 -8.79 1.73 12.32
N LEU A 5 -7.49 1.50 12.18
CA LEU A 5 -6.56 2.48 11.61
C LEU A 5 -6.88 2.69 10.14
N TYR A 6 -7.11 1.61 9.40
CA TYR A 6 -7.54 1.66 8.02
C TYR A 6 -8.78 2.54 7.84
N LEU A 7 -9.85 2.27 8.61
CA LEU A 7 -11.08 3.05 8.52
C LEU A 7 -10.87 4.51 8.88
N PHE A 8 -10.13 4.79 9.95
CA PHE A 8 -9.83 6.16 10.37
C PHE A 8 -9.15 6.95 9.26
N ILE A 9 -8.20 6.32 8.56
CA ILE A 9 -7.43 6.95 7.48
C ILE A 9 -8.31 7.17 6.25
N VAL A 10 -9.08 6.16 5.82
CA VAL A 10 -9.95 6.28 4.65
C VAL A 10 -11.07 7.29 4.88
N TRP A 11 -11.66 7.32 6.08
CA TRP A 11 -12.62 8.36 6.47
C TRP A 11 -11.99 9.76 6.46
N SER A 12 -10.77 9.89 7.00
CA SER A 12 -10.06 11.17 6.97
C SER A 12 -9.83 11.66 5.54
N ILE A 13 -9.41 10.77 4.63
CA ILE A 13 -9.24 11.09 3.20
C ILE A 13 -10.57 11.56 2.61
N TRP A 14 -11.67 10.86 2.90
CA TRP A 14 -12.99 11.24 2.40
C TRP A 14 -13.42 12.64 2.89
N ILE A 15 -13.26 12.93 4.19
CA ILE A 15 -13.58 14.24 4.79
C ILE A 15 -12.72 15.35 4.15
N ILE A 16 -11.42 15.13 4.03
CA ILE A 16 -10.50 16.11 3.44
C ILE A 16 -10.90 16.42 2.00
N CYS A 17 -11.18 15.39 1.19
CA CYS A 17 -11.55 15.57 -0.21
C CYS A 17 -12.91 16.27 -0.39
N THR A 18 -13.89 16.01 0.48
CA THR A 18 -15.24 16.55 0.36
C THR A 18 -15.35 17.98 0.90
N PHE A 19 -14.77 18.25 2.07
CA PHE A 19 -14.96 19.50 2.81
C PHE A 19 -13.80 20.49 2.70
N ILE A 20 -12.55 20.03 2.62
CA ILE A 20 -11.37 20.89 2.75
C ILE A 20 -10.75 21.24 1.39
N MET A 21 -10.70 20.27 0.47
CA MET A 21 -10.01 20.39 -0.80
C MET A 21 -10.70 21.34 -1.78
N GLU A 22 -9.92 22.19 -2.45
CA GLU A 22 -10.41 23.20 -3.40
C GLU A 22 -11.22 22.59 -4.54
N LYS A 23 -12.29 23.29 -4.95
CA LYS A 23 -13.27 22.82 -5.94
C LYS A 23 -12.68 22.63 -7.35
N ASN A 24 -11.56 23.28 -7.64
CA ASN A 24 -10.93 23.28 -8.97
C ASN A 24 -10.04 22.06 -9.25
N LEU A 25 -9.79 21.22 -8.24
CA LEU A 25 -8.91 20.06 -8.40
C LEU A 25 -9.66 18.90 -9.09
N PRO A 26 -9.21 18.45 -10.28
CA PRO A 26 -9.95 17.46 -11.08
C PRO A 26 -10.02 16.08 -10.43
N TYR A 27 -9.05 15.73 -9.56
CA TYR A 27 -8.98 14.43 -8.89
C TYR A 27 -9.80 14.35 -7.59
N ARG A 28 -10.45 15.45 -7.18
CA ARG A 28 -11.17 15.53 -5.90
C ARG A 28 -12.27 14.48 -5.80
N TRP A 29 -13.13 14.45 -6.82
CA TRP A 29 -14.31 13.58 -6.86
C TRP A 29 -13.94 12.12 -6.99
N THR A 30 -12.90 11.80 -7.76
CA THR A 30 -12.47 10.41 -7.94
C THR A 30 -11.89 9.84 -6.66
N ILE A 31 -11.04 10.60 -5.94
CA ILE A 31 -10.45 10.15 -4.67
C ILE A 31 -11.54 9.99 -3.60
N ALA A 32 -12.47 10.94 -3.49
CA ALA A 32 -13.59 10.85 -2.55
C ALA A 32 -14.49 9.64 -2.85
N ALA A 33 -14.84 9.40 -4.12
CA ALA A 33 -15.63 8.24 -4.52
C ALA A 33 -14.91 6.92 -4.20
N ILE A 34 -13.61 6.81 -4.51
CA ILE A 34 -12.80 5.63 -4.19
C ILE A 34 -12.78 5.38 -2.68
N ALA A 35 -12.56 6.41 -1.86
CA ALA A 35 -12.54 6.29 -0.41
C ALA A 35 -13.89 5.79 0.15
N LEU A 36 -15.00 6.30 -0.38
CA LEU A 36 -16.34 5.90 0.04
C LEU A 36 -16.65 4.45 -0.37
N ILE A 37 -16.28 4.05 -1.61
CA ILE A 37 -16.45 2.67 -2.08
C ILE A 37 -15.60 1.72 -1.23
N LEU A 38 -14.36 2.09 -0.87
CA LEU A 38 -13.50 1.31 0.02
C LEU A 38 -14.16 1.06 1.39
N ILE A 39 -14.84 2.07 1.96
CA ILE A 39 -15.58 1.93 3.22
C ILE A 39 -16.77 0.97 3.04
N ILE A 40 -17.56 1.12 1.98
CA ILE A 40 -18.74 0.26 1.72
C ILE A 40 -18.32 -1.20 1.49
N LEU A 41 -17.19 -1.44 0.83
CA LEU A 41 -16.69 -2.80 0.56
C LEU A 41 -15.99 -3.43 1.76
N GLN A 42 -15.64 -2.69 2.80
CA GLN A 42 -14.94 -3.23 3.96
C GLN A 42 -15.58 -4.49 4.61
N PRO A 43 -16.91 -4.60 4.78
CA PRO A 43 -17.52 -5.80 5.35
C PRO A 43 -17.64 -6.96 4.35
N THR A 44 -17.39 -6.76 3.05
CA THR A 44 -17.59 -7.79 2.04
C THR A 44 -16.34 -8.63 1.82
N ALA A 45 -16.55 -9.93 1.59
CA ALA A 45 -15.53 -10.86 1.17
C ALA A 45 -16.09 -11.74 0.04
N ILE A 46 -15.27 -12.02 -0.96
CA ILE A 46 -15.62 -12.81 -2.13
C ILE A 46 -14.77 -14.07 -2.11
N THR A 47 -15.42 -15.22 -2.23
CA THR A 47 -14.73 -16.51 -2.32
C THR A 47 -14.61 -16.91 -3.79
N ILE A 48 -13.39 -17.07 -4.28
CA ILE A 48 -13.10 -17.50 -5.65
C ILE A 48 -12.36 -18.84 -5.58
N PHE A 49 -12.98 -19.90 -6.09
CA PHE A 49 -12.55 -21.28 -5.89
C PHE A 49 -12.41 -21.61 -4.39
N SER A 50 -11.17 -21.73 -3.89
CA SER A 50 -10.84 -22.02 -2.49
C SER A 50 -10.13 -20.86 -1.78
N MET A 51 -10.02 -19.69 -2.42
CA MET A 51 -9.41 -18.49 -1.83
C MET A 51 -10.48 -17.45 -1.50
N THR A 52 -10.33 -16.79 -0.35
CA THR A 52 -11.24 -15.71 0.07
C THR A 52 -10.51 -14.39 0.03
N ILE A 53 -11.05 -13.40 -0.69
CA ILE A 53 -10.47 -12.07 -0.83
C ILE A 53 -11.44 -11.00 -0.33
N SER A 54 -10.93 -10.03 0.44
CA SER A 54 -11.74 -8.90 0.90
C SER A 54 -12.09 -7.95 -0.24
N GLY A 55 -13.26 -7.33 -0.16
CA GLY A 55 -13.72 -6.33 -1.12
C GLY A 55 -12.73 -5.17 -1.33
N PRO A 56 -12.16 -4.56 -0.28
CA PRO A 56 -11.21 -3.47 -0.43
C PRO A 56 -9.92 -3.91 -1.12
N ALA A 57 -9.41 -5.10 -0.81
CA ALA A 57 -8.21 -5.64 -1.45
C ALA A 57 -8.43 -5.83 -2.96
N LEU A 58 -9.56 -6.40 -3.36
CA LEU A 58 -9.92 -6.57 -4.77
C LEU A 58 -9.98 -5.22 -5.50
N LEU A 59 -10.61 -4.21 -4.90
CA LEU A 59 -10.69 -2.88 -5.48
C LEU A 59 -9.31 -2.20 -5.58
N LEU A 60 -8.46 -2.33 -4.57
CA LEU A 60 -7.09 -1.79 -4.58
C LEU A 60 -6.23 -2.41 -5.69
N ILE A 61 -6.34 -3.74 -5.90
CA ILE A 61 -5.66 -4.43 -7.01
C ILE A 61 -6.07 -3.83 -8.35
N LEU A 62 -7.39 -3.68 -8.59
CA LEU A 62 -7.92 -3.13 -9.85
C LEU A 62 -7.43 -1.69 -10.10
N ILE A 63 -7.46 -0.83 -9.09
CA ILE A 63 -6.98 0.55 -9.20
C ILE A 63 -5.48 0.59 -9.52
N CYS A 64 -4.69 -0.25 -8.86
CA CYS A 64 -3.25 -0.27 -9.09
C CYS A 64 -2.91 -0.78 -10.49
N TYR A 65 -3.55 -1.85 -10.97
CA TYR A 65 -3.35 -2.31 -12.35
C TYR A 65 -3.75 -1.27 -13.39
N TYR A 66 -4.89 -0.59 -13.19
CA TYR A 66 -5.31 0.52 -14.05
C TYR A 66 -4.32 1.70 -14.00
N SER A 67 -3.68 1.95 -12.86
CA SER A 67 -2.67 3.00 -12.73
C SER A 67 -1.36 2.63 -13.42
N VAL A 68 -0.96 1.35 -13.35
CA VAL A 68 0.23 0.83 -14.05
C VAL A 68 0.04 0.81 -15.57
N SER A 69 -1.16 0.50 -16.07
CA SER A 69 -1.43 0.47 -17.51
C SER A 69 -1.23 1.83 -18.19
N LYS A 70 -1.35 2.94 -17.44
CA LYS A 70 -1.09 4.31 -17.90
C LYS A 70 0.39 4.68 -17.96
N LEU A 71 1.29 3.88 -17.37
CA LEU A 71 2.72 4.14 -17.39
C LEU A 71 3.34 3.74 -18.74
N LYS A 72 4.47 4.37 -19.10
CA LYS A 72 5.27 3.95 -20.26
C LYS A 72 5.77 2.51 -20.05
N MET A 73 5.89 1.74 -21.14
CA MET A 73 6.36 0.32 -21.11
C MET A 73 7.62 0.11 -20.26
N SER A 74 8.64 0.97 -20.40
CA SER A 74 9.87 0.87 -19.59
C SER A 74 9.60 0.96 -18.08
N LYS A 75 8.69 1.85 -17.65
CA LYS A 75 8.28 1.96 -16.24
C LYS A 75 7.41 0.79 -15.81
N GLN A 76 6.58 0.24 -16.69
CA GLN A 76 5.78 -0.95 -16.37
C GLN A 76 6.66 -2.15 -16.09
N VAL A 77 7.69 -2.38 -16.90
CA VAL A 77 8.67 -3.47 -16.67
C VAL A 77 9.40 -3.27 -15.35
N TYR A 78 9.83 -2.03 -15.04
CA TYR A 78 10.43 -1.72 -13.75
C TYR A 78 9.47 -1.99 -12.57
N VAL A 79 8.21 -1.56 -12.68
CA VAL A 79 7.18 -1.84 -11.66
C VAL A 79 6.96 -3.34 -11.50
N PHE A 80 6.95 -4.10 -12.61
CA PHE A 80 6.76 -5.55 -12.58
C PHE A 80 7.85 -6.26 -11.75
N PHE A 81 9.14 -6.00 -12.03
CA PHE A 81 10.24 -6.62 -11.28
C PHE A 81 10.27 -6.19 -9.82
N THR A 82 9.96 -4.92 -9.53
CA THR A 82 9.94 -4.42 -8.14
C THR A 82 8.77 -4.99 -7.35
N VAL A 83 7.59 -5.14 -7.97
CA VAL A 83 6.44 -5.83 -7.39
C VAL A 83 6.74 -7.30 -7.15
N LEU A 84 7.40 -8.00 -8.08
CA LEU A 84 7.82 -9.39 -7.89
C LEU A 84 8.77 -9.57 -6.70
N ALA A 85 9.78 -8.72 -6.59
CA ALA A 85 10.72 -8.76 -5.47
C ALA A 85 10.01 -8.52 -4.13
N LEU A 86 9.12 -7.53 -4.07
CA LEU A 86 8.38 -7.19 -2.87
C LEU A 86 7.35 -8.27 -2.51
N MET A 87 6.71 -8.89 -3.50
CA MET A 87 5.81 -10.03 -3.35
C MET A 87 6.50 -11.21 -2.68
N VAL A 88 7.66 -11.64 -3.19
CA VAL A 88 8.42 -12.76 -2.61
C VAL A 88 8.90 -12.41 -1.21
N GLY A 89 9.41 -11.19 -1.00
CA GLY A 89 9.86 -10.74 0.32
C GLY A 89 8.73 -10.71 1.36
N TYR A 90 7.56 -10.20 0.98
CA TYR A 90 6.40 -10.13 1.87
C TYR A 90 5.81 -11.52 2.18
N ALA A 91 5.64 -12.38 1.16
CA ALA A 91 5.16 -13.75 1.37
C ALA A 91 6.16 -14.57 2.20
N GLY A 92 7.46 -14.39 1.98
CA GLY A 92 8.51 -15.02 2.79
C GLY A 92 8.48 -14.56 4.24
N PHE A 93 8.22 -13.28 4.49
CA PHE A 93 8.04 -12.75 5.84
C PHE A 93 6.81 -13.38 6.54
N LEU A 94 5.68 -13.49 5.85
CA LEU A 94 4.47 -14.14 6.40
C LEU A 94 4.70 -15.62 6.73
N LEU A 95 5.44 -16.34 5.87
CA LEU A 95 5.82 -17.73 6.16
C LEU A 95 6.75 -17.81 7.37
N PHE A 96 7.75 -16.94 7.44
CA PHE A 96 8.66 -16.86 8.60
C PHE A 96 7.89 -16.60 9.90
N GLU A 97 6.93 -15.68 9.87
CA GLU A 97 6.04 -15.37 11.00
C GLU A 97 5.24 -16.61 11.46
N MET A 98 4.81 -17.47 10.52
CA MET A 98 4.11 -18.71 10.87
C MET A 98 5.01 -19.77 11.51
N TYR A 99 6.31 -19.82 11.17
CA TYR A 99 7.22 -20.83 11.69
C TYR A 99 7.82 -20.47 13.05
N ASP A 100 8.20 -19.19 13.26
CA ASP A 100 8.83 -18.76 14.51
C ASP A 100 8.28 -17.40 14.98
N PRO A 101 7.27 -17.40 15.87
CA PRO A 101 6.64 -16.18 16.37
C PRO A 101 7.50 -15.42 17.39
N VAL A 102 8.62 -15.99 17.86
CA VAL A 102 9.46 -15.40 18.94
C VAL A 102 10.08 -14.06 18.51
N TRP A 103 10.27 -13.83 17.22
CA TRP A 103 10.79 -12.57 16.68
C TRP A 103 9.83 -11.38 16.85
N MET A 104 8.56 -11.61 17.20
CA MET A 104 7.54 -10.56 17.36
C MET A 104 7.50 -9.99 18.79
N ILE A 105 8.64 -9.46 19.24
CA ILE A 105 8.76 -8.75 20.52
C ILE A 105 8.04 -7.38 20.45
N ILE A 106 7.90 -6.83 19.23
CA ILE A 106 7.23 -5.55 18.92
C ILE A 106 5.89 -5.85 18.23
N ASP A 107 4.90 -4.96 18.37
CA ASP A 107 3.64 -5.04 17.63
C ASP A 107 3.90 -5.30 16.14
N ARG A 108 3.42 -6.45 15.68
CA ARG A 108 3.45 -6.92 14.30
C ARG A 108 3.21 -5.81 13.30
N ARG A 109 2.17 -5.00 13.53
CA ARG A 109 1.72 -3.99 12.58
C ARG A 109 2.79 -2.94 12.36
N ILE A 110 3.43 -2.50 13.43
CA ILE A 110 4.49 -1.48 13.39
C ILE A 110 5.71 -2.05 12.70
N MET A 111 6.11 -3.27 13.06
CA MET A 111 7.30 -3.91 12.51
C MET A 111 7.19 -4.13 10.99
N VAL A 112 6.10 -4.74 10.54
CA VAL A 112 5.85 -4.99 9.11
C VAL A 112 5.71 -3.67 8.35
N SER A 113 5.03 -2.68 8.93
CA SER A 113 4.87 -1.38 8.27
C SER A 113 6.20 -0.66 8.08
N PHE A 114 7.06 -0.70 9.10
CA PHE A 114 8.38 -0.10 9.04
C PHE A 114 9.28 -0.82 8.02
N LEU A 115 9.25 -2.14 7.99
CA LEU A 115 10.00 -2.95 7.03
C LEU A 115 9.55 -2.66 5.59
N LEU A 116 8.24 -2.63 5.33
CA LEU A 116 7.69 -2.28 4.01
C LEU A 116 8.06 -0.85 3.60
N PHE A 117 8.00 0.11 4.53
CA PHE A 117 8.46 1.47 4.29
C PHE A 117 9.93 1.49 3.86
N LEU A 118 10.82 0.83 4.60
CA LEU A 118 12.25 0.80 4.30
C LEU A 118 12.54 0.13 2.96
N ILE A 119 11.95 -1.04 2.70
CA ILE A 119 12.09 -1.76 1.44
C ILE A 119 11.59 -0.91 0.27
N SER A 120 10.46 -0.21 0.42
CA SER A 120 9.92 0.62 -0.66
C SER A 120 10.84 1.78 -1.04
N TYR A 121 11.53 2.38 -0.07
CA TYR A 121 12.53 3.43 -0.31
C TYR A 121 13.81 2.87 -0.95
N LEU A 122 14.21 1.66 -0.58
CA LEU A 122 15.41 1.00 -1.10
C LEU A 122 15.22 0.52 -2.54
N ILE A 123 14.07 -0.11 -2.84
CA ILE A 123 13.77 -0.72 -4.13
C ILE A 123 13.30 0.33 -5.15
N SER A 124 12.47 1.29 -4.71
CA SER A 124 11.79 2.20 -5.61
C SER A 124 12.39 3.61 -5.57
N SER A 125 13.27 3.91 -6.51
CA SER A 125 13.82 5.28 -6.71
C SER A 125 12.81 6.23 -7.40
N SER A 126 11.60 5.75 -7.68
CA SER A 126 10.61 6.49 -8.45
C SER A 126 9.75 7.43 -7.60
N SER A 127 8.84 8.15 -8.26
CA SER A 127 7.87 9.06 -7.65
C SER A 127 7.03 8.40 -6.56
N LEU A 128 6.55 9.19 -5.58
CA LEU A 128 5.68 8.72 -4.49
C LEU A 128 4.53 7.84 -4.98
N SER A 129 3.85 8.25 -6.05
CA SER A 129 2.73 7.47 -6.64
C SER A 129 3.16 6.07 -7.08
N THR A 130 4.33 5.94 -7.71
CA THR A 130 4.87 4.63 -8.12
C THR A 130 5.24 3.79 -6.90
N ARG A 131 5.79 4.40 -5.85
CA ARG A 131 6.14 3.71 -4.61
C ARG A 131 4.91 3.10 -3.92
N VAL A 132 3.85 3.89 -3.80
CA VAL A 132 2.57 3.43 -3.23
C VAL A 132 2.01 2.27 -4.06
N ILE A 133 1.99 2.40 -5.40
CA ILE A 133 1.54 1.33 -6.29
C ILE A 133 2.35 0.04 -6.09
N VAL A 134 3.69 0.14 -6.02
CA VAL A 134 4.57 -1.02 -5.84
C VAL A 134 4.33 -1.71 -4.49
N VAL A 135 4.15 -0.94 -3.40
CA VAL A 135 3.86 -1.50 -2.07
C VAL A 135 2.49 -2.18 -2.04
N VAL A 136 1.45 -1.51 -2.55
CA VAL A 136 0.09 -2.06 -2.56
C VAL A 136 0.03 -3.32 -3.43
N LEU A 137 0.53 -3.29 -4.67
CA LEU A 137 0.54 -4.47 -5.53
C LEU A 137 1.45 -5.58 -5.01
N GLY A 138 2.65 -5.25 -4.57
CA GLY A 138 3.61 -6.24 -4.09
C GLY A 138 3.11 -6.99 -2.87
N THR A 139 2.55 -6.27 -1.89
CA THR A 139 2.02 -6.93 -0.68
C THR A 139 0.70 -7.66 -0.94
N LEU A 140 -0.21 -7.13 -1.79
CA LEU A 140 -1.45 -7.85 -2.15
C LEU A 140 -1.15 -9.12 -2.94
N GLN A 141 -0.18 -9.08 -3.85
CA GLN A 141 0.28 -10.28 -4.56
C GLN A 141 1.04 -11.24 -3.63
N GLY A 142 1.73 -10.71 -2.62
CA GLY A 142 2.36 -11.51 -1.57
C GLY A 142 1.32 -12.23 -0.69
N GLU A 143 0.24 -11.56 -0.29
CA GLU A 143 -0.91 -12.18 0.38
C GLU A 143 -1.51 -13.29 -0.47
N LEU A 144 -1.67 -13.06 -1.79
CA LEU A 144 -2.18 -14.06 -2.74
C LEU A 144 -1.26 -15.28 -2.84
N LEU A 145 0.06 -15.08 -2.97
CA LEU A 145 1.03 -16.18 -2.94
C LEU A 145 0.95 -16.96 -1.62
N PHE A 146 0.89 -16.26 -0.50
CA PHE A 146 0.85 -16.86 0.82
C PHE A 146 -0.43 -17.69 1.00
N ALA A 147 -1.58 -17.13 0.62
CA ALA A 147 -2.86 -17.84 0.60
C ALA A 147 -2.81 -19.08 -0.30
N ALA A 148 -2.17 -18.98 -1.48
CA ALA A 148 -2.02 -20.12 -2.39
C ALA A 148 -1.17 -21.25 -1.79
N SER A 149 -0.13 -20.92 -1.04
CA SER A 149 0.71 -21.88 -0.31
C SER A 149 -0.07 -22.56 0.82
N LEU A 150 -0.83 -21.79 1.61
CA LEU A 150 -1.66 -22.28 2.72
C LEU A 150 -2.84 -23.14 2.29
N ASN A 151 -3.45 -22.81 1.16
CA ASN A 151 -4.57 -23.54 0.61
C ASN A 151 -4.20 -24.97 0.19
N ARG A 152 -2.92 -25.21 -0.15
CA ARG A 152 -2.40 -26.58 -0.37
C ARG A 152 -2.32 -27.40 0.92
N LEU A 153 -2.38 -26.75 2.08
CA LEU A 153 -2.36 -27.34 3.42
C LEU A 153 -3.76 -27.33 4.05
N ASP A 154 -4.82 -27.11 3.25
CA ASP A 154 -6.23 -27.00 3.69
C ASP A 154 -6.47 -25.96 4.78
N MET A 155 -5.61 -24.93 4.86
CA MET A 155 -5.76 -23.81 5.80
C MET A 155 -6.42 -22.61 5.13
N PRO A 156 -7.68 -22.26 5.47
CA PRO A 156 -8.36 -21.13 4.87
C PRO A 156 -7.72 -19.81 5.34
N TYR A 157 -7.31 -18.97 4.40
CA TYR A 157 -6.73 -17.65 4.66
C TYR A 157 -7.55 -16.57 3.95
N LEU A 158 -7.83 -15.47 4.67
CA LEU A 158 -8.51 -14.30 4.13
C LEU A 158 -7.48 -13.29 3.61
N ILE A 159 -7.37 -13.19 2.29
CA ILE A 159 -6.54 -12.21 1.62
C ILE A 159 -7.11 -10.82 1.86
N GLY A 160 -6.26 -9.90 2.29
CA GLY A 160 -6.69 -8.54 2.56
C GLY A 160 -7.47 -8.43 3.87
N SER A 161 -7.03 -9.18 4.89
CA SER A 161 -7.61 -9.14 6.23
C SER A 161 -7.64 -7.73 6.81
N LYS A 162 -8.46 -7.51 7.85
CA LYS A 162 -8.55 -6.19 8.53
C LYS A 162 -7.20 -5.73 9.10
N GLU A 163 -6.36 -6.67 9.55
CA GLU A 163 -5.01 -6.36 10.04
C GLU A 163 -4.07 -5.95 8.92
N TYR A 164 -4.13 -6.67 7.80
CA TYR A 164 -3.39 -6.34 6.61
C TYR A 164 -3.74 -4.92 6.11
N LEU A 165 -5.03 -4.57 6.09
CA LEU A 165 -5.47 -3.24 5.70
C LEU A 165 -4.97 -2.15 6.66
N ASP A 166 -4.87 -2.41 7.96
CA ASP A 166 -4.25 -1.49 8.90
C ASP A 166 -2.76 -1.29 8.57
N ILE A 167 -2.02 -2.37 8.28
CA ILE A 167 -0.60 -2.32 7.87
C ILE A 167 -0.41 -1.55 6.56
N LEU A 168 -1.29 -1.77 5.58
CA LEU A 168 -1.27 -0.98 4.35
C LEU A 168 -1.54 0.51 4.60
N ALA A 169 -2.47 0.83 5.50
CA ALA A 169 -2.80 2.21 5.79
C ALA A 169 -1.65 2.93 6.52
N THR A 170 -1.00 2.27 7.47
CA THR A 170 0.18 2.80 8.17
C THR A 170 1.39 2.95 7.26
N THR A 171 1.65 2.00 6.37
CA THR A 171 2.75 2.09 5.37
C THR A 171 2.52 3.21 4.37
N THR A 172 1.30 3.37 3.86
CA THR A 172 1.01 4.42 2.90
C THR A 172 1.11 5.81 3.52
N ILE A 173 0.66 5.99 4.76
CA ILE A 173 0.89 7.24 5.50
C ILE A 173 2.36 7.50 5.75
N SER A 174 3.13 6.51 6.20
CA SER A 174 4.56 6.71 6.46
C SER A 174 5.32 7.11 5.19
N LEU A 175 4.95 6.54 4.03
CA LEU A 175 5.48 6.94 2.73
C LEU A 175 5.15 8.39 2.37
N ILE A 176 3.90 8.83 2.59
CA ILE A 176 3.48 10.21 2.32
C ILE A 176 4.26 11.18 3.21
N ILE A 177 4.36 10.90 4.51
CA ILE A 177 5.11 11.69 5.48
C ILE A 177 6.59 11.75 5.09
N GLY A 178 7.21 10.60 4.83
CA GLY A 178 8.61 10.52 4.44
C GLY A 178 8.93 11.31 3.17
N ASN A 179 8.02 11.31 2.19
CA ASN A 179 8.20 12.08 0.96
C ASN A 179 8.03 13.59 1.20
N TYR A 180 7.11 14.00 2.07
CA TYR A 180 6.95 15.40 2.45
C TYR A 180 8.22 15.91 3.18
N ILE A 181 8.75 15.12 4.10
CA ILE A 181 10.01 15.40 4.81
C ILE A 181 11.17 15.53 3.81
N TYR A 182 11.32 14.56 2.89
CA TYR A 182 12.36 14.61 1.86
C TYR A 182 12.26 15.88 1.00
N LYS A 183 11.05 16.28 0.63
CA LYS A 183 10.80 17.51 -0.13
C LYS A 183 11.17 18.76 0.68
N LEU A 184 10.83 18.80 1.97
CA LEU A 184 11.19 19.90 2.87
C LEU A 184 12.70 20.08 3.02
N TYR A 185 13.48 19.00 3.08
CA TYR A 185 14.95 19.10 3.18
C TYR A 185 15.63 19.45 1.85
N THR A 186 15.07 19.05 0.72
CA THR A 186 15.65 19.31 -0.61
C THR A 186 15.34 20.71 -1.15
N LEU A 187 14.16 21.27 -0.86
CA LEU A 187 13.76 22.62 -1.24
C LEU A 187 14.76 23.74 -0.82
N PRO A 188 15.24 23.83 0.43
CA PRO A 188 16.17 24.88 0.84
C PRO A 188 17.57 24.70 0.24
N LYS A 189 17.98 23.47 -0.08
CA LYS A 189 19.27 23.20 -0.73
C LYS A 189 19.29 23.69 -2.18
N LEU A 190 18.20 23.44 -2.92
CA LEU A 190 18.04 23.91 -4.30
C LEU A 190 17.92 25.45 -4.39
N ASN A 191 17.26 26.07 -3.40
CA ASN A 191 17.10 27.53 -3.37
C ASN A 191 18.40 28.26 -2.99
N ARG A 192 19.33 27.60 -2.29
CA ARG A 192 20.69 28.12 -2.04
C ARG A 192 21.56 28.07 -3.29
N GLU A 193 21.51 27.01 -4.08
CA GLU A 193 22.30 26.91 -5.32
C GLU A 193 21.86 27.94 -6.38
N LYS A 194 20.55 28.21 -6.52
CA LYS A 194 20.04 29.28 -7.39
C LYS A 194 20.44 30.69 -6.97
N LYS A 195 20.79 30.90 -5.68
CA LYS A 195 21.16 32.23 -5.15
C LYS A 195 22.66 32.53 -5.31
N ILE A 196 23.48 31.53 -5.66
CA ILE A 196 24.92 31.67 -5.89
C ILE A 196 25.23 31.86 -7.39
N SER A 197 24.27 31.54 -8.27
CA SER A 197 24.39 31.69 -9.73
C SER A 197 23.90 33.04 -10.29
N HIS A 198 23.65 34.03 -9.43
CA HIS A 198 23.30 35.41 -9.77
C HIS A 198 24.23 36.36 -9.02
#